data_AF-A0A094B858-F1
#
_entry.id   AF-A0A094B858-F1
#
_cell.length_a   1.000
_cell.length_b   1.000
_cell.length_c   1.000
_cell.angle_alpha   90.00
_cell.angle_beta   90.00
_cell.angle_gamma   90.00
#
_symmetry.space_group_name_H-M   'P 1'
#
loop_
_entity.id
_entity.type
_entity.pdbx_description
1 polymer ?
#
loop_
_entity_poly.entity_id
_entity_poly.type
_entity_poly.pdbx_seq_one_letter_code
_entity_poly.pdbx_strand_id
1 'polypeptide(L)'
;MFFNAQIIAAASLLFTTGTYAADTISKGSGFGTYYYDVEQVDACGTSFAAQNTGTVMCSHIDVLPLTEINSNYVVAMNNTELSADLDQYCGKKVIVSVNGKKSDLPLFIGDGCQRCGTGASDAKTWDAQGAPGLDFSYSVLNELSGDAACDNGHIDISWEIVDESIHKFNTA
;
A
#
# COMPACT_ATOMS: atom_id res chain seq x y z
N MET A 1 -60.98 42.11 7.69
CA MET A 1 -60.26 41.16 6.81
C MET A 1 -58.96 40.81 7.50
N PHE A 2 -58.85 39.60 8.05
CA PHE A 2 -57.63 39.10 8.68
C PHE A 2 -56.91 38.19 7.67
N PHE A 3 -55.67 38.51 7.32
CA PHE A 3 -54.78 37.61 6.58
C PHE A 3 -53.81 36.97 7.59
N ASN A 4 -54.02 35.69 7.87
CA ASN A 4 -53.07 34.87 8.61
C ASN A 4 -51.96 34.41 7.65
N ALA A 5 -50.76 34.95 7.81
CA ALA A 5 -49.57 34.40 7.18
C ALA A 5 -49.08 33.20 8.02
N GLN A 6 -49.22 31.99 7.49
CA GLN A 6 -48.61 30.80 8.08
C GLN A 6 -47.14 30.74 7.66
N ILE A 7 -46.24 30.85 8.63
CA ILE A 7 -44.80 30.67 8.45
C ILE A 7 -44.55 29.15 8.48
N ILE A 8 -44.26 28.57 7.31
CA ILE A 8 -43.80 27.19 7.19
C ILE A 8 -42.32 27.16 7.58
N ALA A 9 -42.03 26.71 8.80
CA ALA A 9 -40.66 26.40 9.22
C ALA A 9 -40.24 25.05 8.60
N ALA A 10 -39.43 25.10 7.55
CA ALA A 10 -38.79 23.91 7.00
C ALA A 10 -37.57 23.56 7.88
N ALA A 11 -37.69 22.50 8.69
CA ALA A 11 -36.56 21.93 9.40
C ALA A 11 -35.72 21.11 8.41
N SER A 12 -34.60 21.66 7.96
CA SER A 12 -33.62 20.97 7.13
C SER A 12 -32.88 19.94 7.98
N LEU A 13 -33.17 18.65 7.75
CA LEU A 13 -32.43 17.54 8.36
C LEU A 13 -31.04 17.46 7.70
N LEU A 14 -30.02 17.96 8.40
CA LEU A 14 -28.62 17.76 8.00
C LEU A 14 -28.22 16.32 8.32
N PHE A 15 -28.18 15.45 7.31
CA PHE A 15 -27.53 14.15 7.43
C PHE A 15 -26.02 14.36 7.43
N THR A 16 -25.41 14.39 8.62
CA THR A 16 -23.96 14.24 8.76
C THR A 16 -23.62 12.79 8.44
N THR A 17 -23.20 12.51 7.22
CA THR A 17 -22.59 11.21 6.89
C THR A 17 -21.24 11.14 7.61
N GLY A 18 -21.21 10.41 8.73
CA GLY A 18 -19.95 10.07 9.38
C GLY A 18 -19.18 9.12 8.47
N THR A 19 -18.06 9.59 7.91
CA THR A 19 -17.06 8.70 7.31
C THR A 19 -16.37 7.97 8.46
N TYR A 20 -16.73 6.71 8.69
CA TYR A 20 -15.97 5.85 9.59
C TYR A 20 -14.62 5.58 8.94
N ALA A 21 -13.53 5.95 9.62
CA ALA A 21 -12.20 5.53 9.21
C ALA A 21 -12.13 4.01 9.33
N ALA A 22 -11.60 3.33 8.32
CA ALA A 22 -11.36 1.90 8.39
C ALA A 22 -10.38 1.58 9.53
N ASP A 23 -10.61 0.46 10.23
CA ASP A 23 -9.77 0.04 11.33
C ASP A 23 -8.36 -0.34 10.83
N THR A 24 -7.33 0.05 11.57
CA THR A 24 -5.95 -0.40 11.30
C THR A 24 -5.80 -1.86 11.74
N ILE A 25 -5.47 -2.75 10.82
CA ILE A 25 -5.27 -4.19 11.08
C ILE A 25 -3.80 -4.56 11.30
N SER A 26 -2.87 -3.78 10.75
CA SER A 26 -1.43 -3.92 10.99
C SER A 26 -0.75 -2.56 10.78
N LYS A 27 0.37 -2.33 11.45
CA LYS A 27 1.16 -1.09 11.31
C LYS A 27 2.61 -1.32 11.70
N GLY A 28 3.49 -0.50 11.13
CA GLY A 28 4.91 -0.59 11.43
C GLY A 28 5.70 0.63 10.98
N SER A 29 7.01 0.56 11.20
CA SER A 29 7.99 1.51 10.69
C SER A 29 9.26 0.76 10.30
N GLY A 30 9.98 1.30 9.33
CA GLY A 30 11.17 0.65 8.77
C GLY A 30 11.49 1.25 7.42
N PHE A 31 11.81 0.40 6.44
CA PHE A 31 12.36 0.83 5.16
C PHE A 31 11.45 0.48 3.99
N GLY A 32 11.23 1.44 3.10
CA GLY A 32 10.62 1.21 1.80
C GLY A 32 11.69 0.87 0.77
N THR A 33 11.52 -0.18 -0.02
CA THR A 33 12.36 -0.47 -1.21
C THR A 33 11.51 -0.63 -2.47
N TYR A 34 12.13 -0.96 -3.61
CA TYR A 34 11.40 -1.35 -4.83
C TYR A 34 11.92 -2.66 -5.43
N TYR A 35 11.03 -3.37 -6.15
CA TYR A 35 11.39 -4.63 -6.81
C TYR A 35 10.83 -4.80 -8.23
N TYR A 36 9.86 -3.99 -8.65
CA TYR A 36 9.20 -4.12 -9.95
C TYR A 36 8.77 -2.75 -10.51
N ASP A 37 8.36 -2.70 -11.77
CA ASP A 37 7.59 -1.57 -12.32
C ASP A 37 7.05 -1.95 -13.70
N VAL A 38 5.73 -1.92 -13.88
CA VAL A 38 5.10 -2.34 -15.15
C VAL A 38 5.00 -1.23 -16.19
N GLU A 39 5.14 0.04 -15.79
CA GLU A 39 5.09 1.19 -16.68
C GLU A 39 6.50 1.65 -17.08
N GLN A 40 7.39 1.78 -16.10
CA GLN A 40 8.80 2.15 -16.28
C GLN A 40 9.71 0.93 -16.08
N VAL A 41 9.61 -0.01 -17.02
CA VAL A 41 10.30 -1.30 -16.97
C VAL A 41 11.83 -1.16 -16.88
N ASP A 42 12.41 -0.13 -17.50
CA ASP A 42 13.85 0.13 -17.43
C ASP A 42 14.14 1.39 -16.60
N ALA A 43 14.79 1.22 -15.44
CA ALA A 43 15.13 2.30 -14.51
C ALA A 43 16.41 1.96 -13.72
N CYS A 44 17.08 2.98 -13.18
CA CYS A 44 18.28 2.84 -12.34
C CYS A 44 19.39 1.94 -12.95
N GLY A 45 19.51 1.90 -14.28
CA GLY A 45 20.50 1.05 -14.96
C GLY A 45 20.19 -0.45 -14.96
N THR A 46 18.96 -0.86 -14.63
CA THR A 46 18.47 -2.24 -14.66
C THR A 46 17.13 -2.33 -15.39
N SER A 47 16.66 -3.55 -15.64
CA SER A 47 15.33 -3.85 -16.19
C SER A 47 14.51 -4.69 -15.20
N PHE A 48 13.25 -4.34 -15.02
CA PHE A 48 12.25 -5.06 -14.21
C PHE A 48 11.48 -6.11 -15.02
N ALA A 49 11.80 -6.30 -16.31
CA ALA A 49 11.06 -7.19 -17.20
C ALA A 49 10.92 -8.61 -16.63
N ALA A 50 11.96 -9.14 -15.99
CA ALA A 50 11.91 -10.46 -15.37
C ALA A 50 11.01 -10.47 -14.13
N GLN A 51 11.15 -9.49 -13.24
CA GLN A 51 10.37 -9.36 -12.02
C GLN A 51 8.88 -9.20 -12.31
N ASN A 52 8.53 -8.44 -13.35
CA ASN A 52 7.14 -8.23 -13.77
C ASN A 52 6.43 -9.52 -14.21
N THR A 53 7.18 -10.55 -14.62
CA THR A 53 6.61 -11.88 -14.95
C THR A 53 6.41 -12.78 -13.73
N GLY A 54 6.87 -12.34 -12.55
CA GLY A 54 6.65 -13.06 -11.29
C GLY A 54 5.20 -12.96 -10.82
N THR A 55 4.69 -14.07 -10.30
CA THR A 55 3.37 -14.15 -9.66
C THR A 55 3.42 -13.56 -8.27
N VAL A 56 2.39 -12.82 -7.88
CA VAL A 56 2.29 -12.28 -6.52
C VAL A 56 1.63 -13.28 -5.58
N MET A 57 2.02 -13.29 -4.31
CA MET A 57 1.48 -14.20 -3.30
C MET A 57 -0.06 -14.16 -3.18
N CYS A 58 -0.67 -12.98 -3.29
CA CYS A 58 -2.13 -12.85 -3.22
C CYS A 58 -2.88 -13.45 -4.41
N SER A 59 -2.20 -13.78 -5.52
CA SER A 59 -2.79 -14.42 -6.69
C SER A 59 -2.44 -15.93 -6.75
N HIS A 60 -2.45 -16.62 -5.61
CA HIS A 60 -2.08 -18.04 -5.57
C HIS A 60 -3.08 -18.99 -6.25
N ILE A 61 -4.33 -18.57 -6.49
CA ILE A 61 -5.36 -19.35 -7.20
C ILE A 61 -5.36 -19.04 -8.70
N ASP A 62 -5.49 -17.76 -9.06
CA ASP A 62 -5.60 -17.33 -10.47
C ASP A 62 -4.23 -17.18 -11.17
N VAL A 63 -3.13 -17.27 -10.40
CA VAL A 63 -1.73 -17.24 -10.86
C VAL A 63 -1.42 -16.05 -11.78
N LEU A 64 -1.75 -14.84 -11.31
CA LEU A 64 -1.52 -13.61 -12.05
C LEU A 64 -0.10 -13.06 -11.80
N PRO A 65 0.70 -12.85 -12.86
CA PRO A 65 1.94 -12.08 -12.75
C PRO A 65 1.64 -10.58 -12.59
N LEU A 66 2.65 -9.82 -12.14
CA LEU A 66 2.54 -8.36 -11.99
C LEU A 66 2.11 -7.66 -13.29
N THR A 67 2.54 -8.14 -14.46
CA THR A 67 2.08 -7.62 -15.76
C THR A 67 0.57 -7.74 -15.97
N GLU A 68 -0.08 -8.78 -15.42
CA GLU A 68 -1.53 -9.00 -15.58
C GLU A 68 -2.33 -8.29 -14.49
N ILE A 69 -1.75 -8.08 -13.31
CA ILE A 69 -2.33 -7.17 -12.29
C ILE A 69 -2.35 -5.73 -12.82
N ASN A 70 -1.35 -5.38 -13.64
CA ASN A 70 -1.27 -4.12 -14.38
C ASN A 70 -1.43 -2.89 -13.48
N SER A 71 -0.70 -2.87 -12.36
CA SER A 71 -0.70 -1.79 -11.39
C SER A 71 0.67 -1.62 -10.74
N ASN A 72 1.15 -0.37 -10.66
CA ASN A 72 2.35 0.01 -9.92
C ASN A 72 2.10 0.24 -8.42
N TYR A 73 0.89 -0.01 -7.93
CA TYR A 73 0.49 0.22 -6.53
C TYR A 73 0.44 -1.06 -5.68
N VAL A 74 0.96 -2.17 -6.20
CA VAL A 74 1.13 -3.40 -5.41
C VAL A 74 2.24 -3.18 -4.39
N VAL A 75 1.95 -3.53 -3.15
CA VAL A 75 2.88 -3.51 -2.04
C VAL A 75 3.18 -4.94 -1.62
N ALA A 76 4.47 -5.25 -1.50
CA ALA A 76 4.92 -6.47 -0.85
C ALA A 76 5.16 -6.19 0.65
N MET A 77 4.53 -6.97 1.53
CA MET A 77 4.71 -6.87 2.99
C MET A 77 5.52 -8.05 3.54
N ASN A 78 5.71 -8.13 4.86
CA ASN A 78 6.33 -9.28 5.50
C ASN A 78 5.70 -10.60 5.02
N ASN A 79 6.50 -11.41 4.33
CA ASN A 79 6.07 -12.68 3.73
C ASN A 79 5.47 -13.66 4.75
N THR A 80 6.05 -13.75 5.95
CA THR A 80 5.53 -14.64 7.00
C THR A 80 4.16 -14.18 7.50
N GLU A 81 3.97 -12.88 7.71
CA GLU A 81 2.69 -12.30 8.14
C GLU A 81 1.61 -12.48 7.07
N LEU A 82 1.93 -12.18 5.81
CA LEU A 82 1.00 -12.37 4.69
C LEU A 82 0.59 -13.84 4.53
N SER A 83 1.56 -14.76 4.55
CA SER A 83 1.29 -16.20 4.37
C SER A 83 0.48 -16.83 5.51
N ALA A 84 0.44 -16.17 6.68
CA ALA A 84 -0.34 -16.67 7.81
C ALA A 84 -1.84 -16.43 7.64
N ASP A 85 -2.23 -15.35 6.95
CA ASP A 85 -3.63 -15.00 6.70
C ASP A 85 -3.78 -14.14 5.43
N LEU A 86 -3.96 -14.78 4.28
CA LEU A 86 -4.12 -14.08 3.00
C LEU A 86 -5.41 -13.25 2.95
N ASP A 87 -6.49 -13.73 3.55
CA ASP A 87 -7.79 -13.04 3.56
C ASP A 87 -7.73 -11.74 4.37
N GLN A 88 -6.94 -11.73 5.45
CA GLN A 88 -6.73 -10.55 6.27
C GLN A 88 -6.03 -9.43 5.49
N TYR A 89 -5.07 -9.73 4.60
CA TYR A 89 -4.20 -8.70 4.02
C TYR A 89 -4.38 -8.48 2.52
N CYS A 90 -4.67 -9.49 1.72
CA CYS A 90 -4.67 -9.36 0.27
C CYS A 90 -5.69 -8.33 -0.23
N GLY A 91 -5.20 -7.36 -1.01
CA GLY A 91 -6.00 -6.27 -1.56
C GLY A 91 -6.38 -5.18 -0.56
N LYS A 92 -5.95 -5.28 0.70
CA LYS A 92 -6.15 -4.25 1.71
C LYS A 92 -5.28 -3.04 1.42
N LYS A 93 -5.84 -1.87 1.68
CA LYS A 93 -5.21 -0.57 1.50
C LYS A 93 -4.05 -0.38 2.48
N VAL A 94 -2.98 0.19 1.96
CA VAL A 94 -1.78 0.58 2.70
C VAL A 94 -1.67 2.10 2.69
N ILE A 95 -1.53 2.68 3.87
CA ILE A 95 -1.25 4.10 4.05
C ILE A 95 0.21 4.22 4.45
N VAL A 96 1.05 4.73 3.55
CA VAL A 96 2.47 4.96 3.81
C VAL A 96 2.66 6.41 4.26
N SER A 97 3.58 6.64 5.18
CA SER A 97 4.01 7.98 5.59
C SER A 97 5.52 8.12 5.49
N VAL A 98 5.97 9.23 4.93
CA VAL A 98 7.38 9.64 4.85
C VAL A 98 7.52 10.94 5.63
N ASN A 99 8.47 11.01 6.56
CA ASN A 99 8.66 12.18 7.45
C ASN A 99 7.35 12.61 8.17
N GLY A 100 6.52 11.63 8.54
CA GLY A 100 5.23 11.86 9.21
C GLY A 100 4.09 12.35 8.30
N LYS A 101 4.32 12.52 7.00
CA LYS A 101 3.28 12.90 6.03
C LYS A 101 2.74 11.66 5.32
N LYS A 102 1.43 11.44 5.40
CA LYS A 102 0.71 10.37 4.68
C LYS A 102 0.74 10.61 3.17
N SER A 103 0.98 9.55 2.40
CA SER A 103 0.80 9.53 0.94
C SER A 103 -0.67 9.33 0.59
N ASP A 104 -1.12 9.92 -0.51
CA ASP A 104 -2.47 9.69 -1.05
C ASP A 104 -2.50 8.59 -2.13
N LEU A 105 -1.41 7.83 -2.27
CA LEU A 105 -1.27 6.75 -3.24
C LEU A 105 -2.25 5.60 -2.93
N PRO A 106 -2.89 4.99 -3.94
CA PRO A 106 -3.86 3.91 -3.77
C PRO A 106 -3.16 2.55 -3.59
N LEU A 107 -2.24 2.47 -2.63
CA LEU A 107 -1.40 1.30 -2.38
C LEU A 107 -2.21 0.15 -1.77
N PHE A 108 -1.97 -1.08 -2.21
CA PHE A 108 -2.60 -2.27 -1.65
C PHE A 108 -1.64 -3.44 -1.54
N ILE A 109 -1.86 -4.30 -0.54
CA ILE A 109 -1.08 -5.53 -0.39
C ILE A 109 -1.41 -6.49 -1.53
N GLY A 110 -0.39 -6.96 -2.23
CA GLY A 110 -0.54 -8.04 -3.21
C GLY A 110 0.53 -9.11 -3.11
N ASP A 111 1.65 -8.85 -2.44
CA ASP A 111 2.80 -9.78 -2.49
C ASP A 111 3.54 -9.94 -1.15
N GLY A 112 4.36 -10.97 -1.08
CA GLY A 112 5.20 -11.29 0.08
C GLY A 112 6.67 -10.93 -0.17
N CYS A 113 7.24 -10.17 0.75
CA CYS A 113 8.65 -9.79 0.77
C CYS A 113 9.35 -10.47 1.94
N GLN A 114 10.28 -11.38 1.62
CA GLN A 114 11.01 -12.16 2.63
C GLN A 114 11.90 -11.28 3.50
N ARG A 115 12.61 -10.31 2.90
CA ARG A 115 13.49 -9.37 3.62
C ARG A 115 12.71 -8.40 4.51
N CYS A 116 11.47 -8.10 4.15
CA CYS A 116 10.58 -7.22 4.90
C CYS A 116 10.15 -7.80 6.25
N GLY A 117 10.35 -9.11 6.47
CA GLY A 117 10.15 -9.78 7.75
C GLY A 117 11.42 -10.03 8.55
N THR A 118 12.59 -9.56 8.10
CA THR A 118 13.87 -9.77 8.79
C THR A 118 14.42 -8.46 9.37
N GLY A 119 15.27 -8.56 10.39
CA GLY A 119 15.79 -7.40 11.12
C GLY A 119 14.97 -7.06 12.38
N ALA A 120 15.44 -6.07 13.15
CA ALA A 120 14.76 -5.62 14.36
C ALA A 120 13.62 -4.65 13.99
N SER A 121 12.43 -4.83 14.56
CA SER A 121 11.26 -4.00 14.25
C SER A 121 11.41 -2.52 14.62
N ASP A 122 12.41 -2.17 15.43
CA ASP A 122 12.77 -0.81 15.83
C ASP A 122 14.05 -0.29 15.15
N ALA A 123 14.57 -1.00 14.14
CA ALA A 123 15.77 -0.61 13.40
C ALA A 123 15.67 0.83 12.89
N LYS A 124 16.74 1.60 13.13
CA LYS A 124 16.90 3.00 12.69
C LYS A 124 17.98 3.17 11.62
N THR A 125 18.65 2.07 11.28
CA THR A 125 19.74 2.05 10.32
C THR A 125 19.42 0.99 9.29
N TRP A 126 19.55 1.35 8.02
CA TRP A 126 19.41 0.43 6.91
C TRP A 126 20.41 -0.72 7.02
N ASP A 127 19.92 -1.95 6.82
CA ASP A 127 20.70 -3.16 6.71
C ASP A 127 20.22 -3.93 5.47
N ALA A 128 21.13 -4.17 4.52
CA ALA A 128 20.80 -4.83 3.26
C ALA A 128 20.38 -6.30 3.45
N GLN A 129 20.75 -6.92 4.57
CA GLN A 129 20.42 -8.28 4.96
C GLN A 129 19.14 -8.36 5.82
N GLY A 130 18.67 -7.24 6.39
CA GLY A 130 17.49 -7.18 7.25
C GLY A 130 16.81 -5.83 7.24
N ALA A 131 15.74 -5.71 6.44
CA ALA A 131 15.05 -4.44 6.22
C ALA A 131 13.55 -4.61 6.53
N PRO A 132 13.14 -4.52 7.81
CA PRO A 132 11.73 -4.59 8.14
C PRO A 132 11.03 -3.42 7.44
N GLY A 133 9.93 -3.68 6.74
CA GLY A 133 9.43 -2.68 5.81
C GLY A 133 8.44 -3.17 4.77
N LEU A 134 8.42 -2.46 3.64
CA LEU A 134 7.56 -2.70 2.49
C LEU A 134 8.37 -2.61 1.20
N ASP A 135 8.02 -3.42 0.20
CA ASP A 135 8.61 -3.35 -1.14
C ASP A 135 7.56 -2.84 -2.14
N PHE A 136 7.93 -1.86 -2.95
CA PHE A 136 7.03 -1.14 -3.86
C PHE A 136 7.39 -1.36 -5.33
N SER A 137 6.64 -0.71 -6.22
CA SER A 137 7.18 -0.42 -7.55
C SER A 137 8.26 0.67 -7.48
N TYR A 138 9.12 0.71 -8.50
CA TYR A 138 10.10 1.78 -8.64
C TYR A 138 9.43 3.15 -8.64
N SER A 139 8.38 3.36 -9.44
CA SER A 139 7.69 4.64 -9.55
C SER A 139 7.13 5.10 -8.21
N VAL A 140 6.56 4.18 -7.42
CA VAL A 140 6.06 4.49 -6.07
C VAL A 140 7.19 4.89 -5.13
N LEU A 141 8.30 4.12 -5.06
CA LEU A 141 9.42 4.55 -4.20
C LEU A 141 10.00 5.88 -4.68
N ASN A 142 10.10 6.08 -6.00
CA ASN A 142 10.65 7.32 -6.57
C ASN A 142 9.79 8.54 -6.21
N GLU A 143 8.46 8.40 -6.27
CA GLU A 143 7.54 9.45 -5.82
C GLU A 143 7.66 9.70 -4.31
N LEU A 144 7.64 8.64 -3.49
CA LEU A 144 7.73 8.75 -2.03
C LEU A 144 9.07 9.35 -1.55
N SER A 145 10.14 9.09 -2.28
CA SER A 145 11.50 9.56 -1.98
C SER A 145 11.80 10.97 -2.50
N GLY A 146 10.94 11.54 -3.34
CA GLY A 146 11.21 12.82 -4.01
C GLY A 146 12.31 12.70 -5.08
N ASP A 147 12.17 11.71 -5.97
CA ASP A 147 13.07 11.42 -7.10
C ASP A 147 14.45 10.85 -6.73
N ALA A 148 14.58 10.21 -5.56
CA ALA A 148 15.85 9.71 -5.04
C ALA A 148 15.92 8.16 -4.96
N ALA A 149 14.99 7.45 -5.61
CA ALA A 149 14.94 5.99 -5.52
C ALA A 149 16.21 5.33 -6.08
N CYS A 150 16.72 5.78 -7.23
CA CYS A 150 17.93 5.22 -7.81
C CYS A 150 19.21 5.51 -7.01
N ASP A 151 19.24 6.61 -6.26
CA ASP A 151 20.43 7.03 -5.52
C ASP A 151 20.62 6.19 -4.25
N ASN A 152 19.53 5.92 -3.54
CA ASN A 152 19.58 5.25 -2.24
C ASN A 152 19.06 3.82 -2.26
N GLY A 153 18.13 3.48 -3.17
CA GLY A 153 17.46 2.18 -3.21
C GLY A 153 16.46 1.93 -2.07
N HIS A 154 16.36 2.86 -1.11
CA HIS A 154 15.48 2.76 0.05
C HIS A 154 15.15 4.15 0.64
N ILE A 155 14.07 4.22 1.44
CA ILE A 155 13.73 5.36 2.30
C ILE A 155 13.16 4.91 3.64
N ASP A 156 13.22 5.76 4.67
CA ASP A 156 12.51 5.53 5.93
C ASP A 156 11.01 5.78 5.75
N ILE A 157 10.20 4.83 6.22
CA ILE A 157 8.74 4.88 6.18
C ILE A 157 8.10 4.47 7.51
N SER A 158 6.87 4.90 7.70
CA SER A 158 5.90 4.20 8.55
C SER A 158 4.67 3.84 7.74
N TRP A 159 3.95 2.79 8.13
CA TRP A 159 2.75 2.38 7.42
C TRP A 159 1.63 1.93 8.35
N GLU A 160 0.41 2.01 7.83
CA GLU A 160 -0.80 1.40 8.37
C GLU A 160 -1.43 0.56 7.25
N ILE A 161 -1.78 -0.69 7.53
CA ILE A 161 -2.67 -1.50 6.70
C ILE A 161 -4.05 -1.38 7.34
N VAL A 162 -5.05 -0.95 6.57
CA VAL A 162 -6.40 -0.73 7.06
C VAL A 162 -7.37 -1.78 6.50
N ASP A 163 -8.44 -2.09 7.22
CA ASP A 163 -9.50 -3.00 6.78
C ASP A 163 -10.41 -2.35 5.72
N GLU A 164 -9.79 -1.90 4.63
CA GLU A 164 -10.44 -1.35 3.44
C GLU A 164 -9.85 -2.08 2.23
N SER A 165 -10.64 -2.94 1.60
CA SER A 165 -10.22 -3.63 0.37
C SER A 165 -10.39 -2.69 -0.83
N ILE A 166 -9.29 -2.37 -1.51
CA ILE A 166 -9.28 -1.52 -2.72
C ILE A 166 -8.85 -2.28 -3.98
N HIS A 167 -8.37 -3.52 -3.81
CA HIS A 167 -8.14 -4.47 -4.90
C HIS A 167 -8.75 -5.82 -4.53
N LYS A 168 -9.22 -6.58 -5.52
CA LYS A 168 -9.84 -7.88 -5.31
C LYS A 168 -8.91 -8.99 -5.80
N PHE A 169 -8.43 -9.81 -4.87
CA PHE A 169 -7.79 -11.09 -5.17
C PHE A 169 -8.77 -12.23 -4.89
N ASN A 170 -8.59 -13.36 -5.59
CA ASN A 170 -9.24 -14.61 -5.23
C ASN A 170 -8.32 -15.40 -4.29
N THR A 171 -8.67 -15.45 -3.01
CA THR A 171 -7.85 -16.05 -1.95
C THR A 171 -8.49 -17.29 -1.30
N ALA A 172 -9.69 -17.69 -1.73
CA ALA A 172 -10.48 -18.78 -1.15
C ALA A 172 -11.03 -19.77 -2.19
#